data_AF-A0A3C1V703-F1
#
_entry.id   AF-A0A3C1V703-F1
#
_cell.length_a   1.000
_cell.length_b   1.000
_cell.length_c   1.000
_cell.angle_alpha   90.00
_cell.angle_beta   90.00
_cell.angle_gamma   90.00
#
_symmetry.space_group_name_H-M   'P 1'
#
loop_
_entity.id
_entity.type
_entity.pdbx_description
1 polymer ?
#
loop_
_entity_poly.entity_id
_entity_poly.type
_entity_poly.pdbx_seq_one_letter_code
_entity_poly.pdbx_strand_id
1 'polypeptide(L)'
;MITKQLGDYSGEMSLMGRERRLATIAEIAELLVFEVSGTAFRYILEQQPSLLEKRGENTNRRSIKCVEAVEGARIQRLGETSSDILNRIEEFLD
;
A
#
# COMPACT_ATOMS: atom_id res chain seq x y z
N MET A 1 4.26 9.93 -0.40
CA MET A 1 4.19 8.92 -1.48
C MET A 1 5.26 7.88 -1.23
N ILE A 2 4.95 6.58 -1.25
CA ILE A 2 5.94 5.50 -1.09
C ILE A 2 6.24 4.93 -2.47
N THR A 3 7.49 5.05 -2.90
CA THR A 3 7.94 4.54 -4.21
C THR A 3 8.37 3.08 -4.09
N LYS A 4 8.11 2.30 -5.14
CA LYS A 4 8.51 0.90 -5.27
C LYS A 4 9.65 0.75 -6.27
N GLN A 5 10.51 -0.23 -6.05
CA GLN A 5 11.63 -0.58 -6.92
C GLN A 5 11.52 -2.02 -7.44
N LEU A 6 12.36 -2.37 -8.42
CA LEU A 6 12.43 -3.73 -8.95
C LEU A 6 12.64 -4.76 -7.83
N GLY A 7 11.81 -5.79 -7.82
CA GLY A 7 11.83 -6.85 -6.79
C GLY A 7 10.96 -6.55 -5.56
N ASP A 8 10.40 -5.35 -5.44
CA ASP A 8 9.36 -5.10 -4.45
C ASP A 8 8.08 -5.86 -4.79
N TYR A 9 7.32 -6.17 -3.74
CA TYR A 9 5.99 -6.75 -3.84
C TYR A 9 4.95 -5.91 -3.10
N SER A 10 3.68 -6.19 -3.41
CA SER A 10 2.52 -5.50 -2.86
C SER A 10 1.27 -6.37 -2.89
N GLY A 11 0.28 -6.01 -2.08
CA GLY A 11 -1.02 -6.71 -1.99
C GLY A 11 -1.04 -7.84 -0.94
N GLU A 12 0.12 -8.16 -0.37
CA GLU A 12 0.31 -9.19 0.65
C GLU A 12 -0.52 -8.94 1.91
N MET A 13 -0.72 -7.65 2.24
CA MET A 13 -1.43 -7.24 3.45
C MET A 13 -2.89 -7.69 3.41
N SER A 14 -3.55 -7.55 2.26
CA SER A 14 -4.93 -8.02 2.09
C SER A 14 -5.04 -9.54 2.13
N LEU A 15 -4.01 -10.25 1.65
CA LEU A 15 -3.98 -11.71 1.62
C LEU A 15 -3.73 -12.31 3.01
N MET A 16 -2.87 -11.69 3.82
CA MET A 16 -2.52 -12.19 5.15
C MET A 16 -3.47 -11.68 6.25
N GLY A 17 -3.88 -10.41 6.20
CA GLY A 17 -4.77 -9.80 7.19
C GLY A 17 -6.25 -10.14 6.99
N ARG A 18 -6.63 -10.72 5.84
CA ARG A 18 -8.03 -10.93 5.40
C ARG A 18 -8.85 -9.62 5.32
N GLU A 19 -8.18 -8.49 5.24
CA GLU A 19 -8.80 -7.17 5.10
C GLU A 19 -8.87 -6.71 3.64
N ARG A 20 -9.64 -5.64 3.39
CA ARG A 20 -9.65 -4.98 2.07
C ARG A 20 -8.27 -4.35 1.79
N ARG A 21 -8.02 -4.01 0.52
CA ARG A 21 -6.80 -3.28 0.13
C ARG A 21 -6.71 -1.96 0.90
N LEU A 22 -5.57 -1.73 1.53
CA LEU A 22 -5.33 -0.55 2.38
C LEU A 22 -4.77 0.65 1.59
N ALA A 23 -4.26 0.42 0.38
CA ALA A 23 -3.69 1.45 -0.47
C ALA A 23 -3.89 1.13 -1.95
N THR A 24 -3.91 2.18 -2.76
CA THR A 24 -3.84 2.09 -4.22
C THR A 24 -2.37 2.19 -4.64
N ILE A 25 -1.96 1.32 -5.57
CA ILE A 25 -0.69 1.45 -6.26
C ILE A 25 -0.99 1.99 -7.65
N ALA A 26 -0.40 3.13 -7.96
CA ALA A 26 -0.47 3.75 -9.28
C ALA A 26 0.89 3.60 -9.95
N GLU A 27 0.84 3.29 -11.24
CA GLU A 27 2.00 3.22 -12.10
C GLU A 27 2.45 4.64 -12.46
N ILE A 28 3.75 4.91 -12.30
CA ILE A 28 4.38 6.20 -12.67
C ILE A 28 5.22 6.09 -13.94
N ALA A 29 5.47 4.87 -14.42
CA ALA A 29 6.23 4.51 -15.62
C ALA A 29 5.93 3.04 -15.98
N GLU A 30 6.19 2.64 -17.24
CA GLU A 30 5.91 1.29 -17.75
C GLU A 30 6.42 0.16 -16.81
N LEU A 31 5.50 -0.71 -16.40
CA LEU A 31 5.72 -1.72 -15.38
C LEU A 31 5.34 -3.13 -15.85
N LEU A 32 6.26 -4.09 -15.68
CA LEU A 32 5.99 -5.52 -15.79
C LEU A 32 5.88 -6.12 -14.39
N VAL A 33 4.78 -6.82 -14.11
CA VAL A 33 4.54 -7.48 -12.81
C VAL A 33 4.35 -8.98 -12.96
N PHE A 34 4.86 -9.73 -11.98
CA PHE A 34 4.49 -11.12 -11.78
C PHE A 34 3.31 -11.19 -10.82
N GLU A 35 2.16 -11.60 -11.33
CA GLU A 35 0.97 -11.77 -10.50
C GLU A 35 0.95 -13.16 -9.86
N VAL A 36 0.69 -13.20 -8.56
CA VAL A 36 0.49 -14.44 -7.80
C VAL A 36 -0.91 -14.44 -7.22
N SER A 37 -1.69 -15.47 -7.53
CA SER A 37 -3.04 -15.61 -6.99
C SER A 37 -3.02 -15.85 -5.48
N GLY A 38 -4.10 -15.50 -4.79
CA GLY A 38 -4.19 -15.70 -3.34
C GLY A 38 -4.07 -17.17 -2.91
N THR A 39 -4.53 -18.12 -3.73
CA THR A 39 -4.37 -19.55 -3.46
C THR A 39 -2.92 -20.01 -3.61
N ALA A 40 -2.23 -19.58 -4.67
CA ALA A 40 -0.82 -19.88 -4.88
C ALA A 40 0.06 -19.26 -3.78
N PHE A 41 -0.23 -18.02 -3.38
CA PHE A 41 0.46 -17.34 -2.29
C PHE A 41 0.34 -18.12 -0.97
N ARG A 42 -0.87 -18.59 -0.64
CA ARG A 42 -1.10 -19.41 0.55
C ARG A 42 -0.32 -20.72 0.48
N TYR A 43 -0.41 -21.42 -0.65
CA TYR A 43 0.32 -22.67 -0.85
C TYR A 43 1.83 -22.50 -0.64
N ILE A 44 2.42 -21.44 -1.19
CA ILE A 44 3.86 -21.14 -1.02
C ILE A 44 4.22 -20.95 0.47
N LEU A 45 3.40 -20.23 1.23
CA LEU A 45 3.65 -20.01 2.66
C LEU A 45 3.48 -21.27 3.49
N GLU A 46 2.53 -22.14 3.14
CA GLU A 46 2.35 -23.45 3.79
C GLU A 46 3.56 -24.36 3.54
N GLN A 47 4.13 -24.34 2.35
CA GLN A 47 5.35 -25.11 2.02
C GLN A 47 6.61 -24.53 2.69
N GLN A 48 6.59 -23.26 3.11
CA GLN A 48 7.75 -22.58 3.71
C GLN A 48 7.35 -21.75 4.95
N PRO A 49 7.10 -22.39 6.11
CA PRO A 49 6.60 -21.72 7.31
C PRO A 49 7.50 -20.60 7.83
N SER A 50 8.83 -20.72 7.65
CA SER A 50 9.79 -19.69 8.06
C SER A 50 9.64 -18.36 7.28
N LEU A 51 9.04 -18.40 6.08
CA LEU A 51 8.68 -17.18 5.35
C LEU A 51 7.44 -16.50 5.94
N LEU A 52 6.52 -17.26 6.52
CA LEU A 52 5.30 -16.73 7.14
C LEU A 52 5.66 -15.85 8.34
N GLU A 53 6.53 -16.32 9.23
CA GLU A 53 6.97 -15.57 10.41
C GLU A 53 7.64 -14.25 10.02
N LYS A 54 8.64 -14.32 9.14
CA LYS A 54 9.35 -13.13 8.62
C LYS A 54 8.42 -12.14 7.92
N ARG A 55 7.37 -12.63 7.26
CA ARG A 55 6.39 -11.79 6.56
C ARG A 55 5.34 -11.21 7.50
N GLY A 56 4.93 -11.92 8.54
CA GLY A 56 3.98 -11.44 9.54
C GLY A 56 4.47 -10.17 10.23
N GLU A 57 5.72 -10.15 10.68
CA GLU A 57 6.33 -8.97 11.32
C GLU A 57 6.37 -7.75 10.39
N ASN A 58 6.77 -7.96 9.13
CA ASN A 58 6.85 -6.87 8.14
C ASN A 58 5.46 -6.32 7.79
N THR A 59 4.45 -7.18 7.76
CA THR A 59 3.06 -6.81 7.46
C THR A 59 2.49 -5.91 8.55
N ASN A 60 2.68 -6.28 9.82
CA ASN A 60 2.23 -5.49 10.95
C ASN A 60 2.91 -4.12 11.00
N ARG A 61 4.22 -4.07 10.70
CA ARG A 61 4.94 -2.79 10.61
C ARG A 61 4.41 -1.90 9.47
N ARG A 62 4.04 -2.50 8.34
CA ARG A 62 3.52 -1.77 7.18
C ARG A 62 2.08 -1.28 7.39
N SER A 63 1.24 -2.03 8.11
CA SER A 63 -0.14 -1.60 8.43
C SER A 63 -0.15 -0.38 9.33
N ILE A 64 0.68 -0.38 10.38
CA ILE A 64 0.83 0.78 11.28
C ILE A 64 1.24 2.02 10.49
N LYS A 65 2.27 1.93 9.64
CA LYS A 65 2.70 3.05 8.79
C LYS A 65 1.60 3.54 7.84
N CYS A 66 0.78 2.64 7.33
CA CYS A 66 -0.33 3.00 6.44
C CYS A 66 -1.40 3.78 7.20
N VAL A 67 -1.76 3.33 8.41
CA VAL A 67 -2.71 4.03 9.30
C VAL A 67 -2.18 5.40 9.69
N GLU A 68 -0.91 5.50 10.08
CA GLU A 68 -0.27 6.78 10.41
C GLU A 68 -0.28 7.75 9.22
N ALA A 69 0.01 7.26 8.00
CA ALA A 69 -0.01 8.09 6.80
C ALA A 69 -1.42 8.58 6.44
N VAL A 70 -2.44 7.74 6.61
CA VAL A 70 -3.85 8.11 6.40
C VAL A 70 -4.27 9.18 7.40
N GLU A 71 -3.94 8.98 8.68
CA GLU A 71 -4.36 9.89 9.73
C GLU A 71 -3.61 11.23 9.66
N GLY A 72 -2.33 11.22 9.31
CA GLY A 72 -1.57 12.43 9.00
C GLY A 72 -2.17 13.20 7.81
N ALA A 73 -2.54 12.50 6.73
CA ALA A 73 -3.20 13.12 5.57
C ALA A 73 -4.62 13.62 5.89
N ARG A 74 -5.29 13.05 6.90
CA ARG A 74 -6.60 13.53 7.38
C ARG A 74 -6.45 14.81 8.20
N ILE A 75 -5.47 14.85 9.11
CA ILE A 75 -5.18 16.03 9.93
C ILE A 75 -4.78 17.23 9.07
N GLN A 76 -3.97 17.02 8.03
CA GLN A 76 -3.62 18.08 7.08
C GLN A 76 -4.84 18.67 6.37
N ARG A 77 -5.81 17.82 5.98
CA ARG A 77 -7.04 18.25 5.30
C ARG A 77 -8.06 18.96 6.20
N LEU A 78 -8.03 18.72 7.51
CA LEU A 78 -8.95 19.34 8.47
C LEU A 78 -8.72 20.85 8.67
N GLY A 79 -7.59 21.39 8.19
CA GLY A 79 -7.26 22.82 8.24
C GLY A 79 -7.27 23.54 6.89
N GLU A 80 -7.64 22.87 5.80
CA GLU A 80 -7.65 23.45 4.46
C GLU A 80 -8.82 24.45 4.32
N THR A 81 -8.53 25.64 3.80
CA THR A 81 -9.56 26.58 3.37
C THR A 81 -10.04 26.26 1.95
N SER A 82 -11.19 26.81 1.54
CA SER A 82 -11.70 26.63 0.18
C SER A 82 -10.71 27.07 -0.90
N SER A 83 -9.88 28.08 -0.62
CA SER A 83 -8.84 28.54 -1.56
C SER A 83 -7.71 27.52 -1.71
N ASP A 84 -7.34 26.83 -0.64
CA ASP A 84 -6.29 25.81 -0.66
C ASP A 84 -6.72 24.61 -1.49
N ILE A 85 -8.00 24.23 -1.40
CA ILE A 85 -8.60 23.15 -2.20
C ILE A 85 -8.61 23.52 -3.68
N LEU A 86 -9.00 24.76 -4.02
CA LEU A 86 -9.09 25.23 -5.40
C LEU A 86 -7.71 25.30 -6.07
N ASN A 87 -6.71 25.86 -5.40
CA ASN A 87 -5.34 25.93 -5.91
C ASN A 87 -4.79 24.53 -6.23
N ARG A 88 -5.09 23.53 -5.38
CA ARG A 88 -4.63 22.15 -5.60
C ARG A 88 -5.35 21.42 -6.72
N ILE A 89 -6.59 21.80 -7.02
CA ILE A 89 -7.33 21.30 -8.17
C ILE A 89 -6.75 21.90 -9.46
N GLU A 90 -6.43 23.20 -9.45
CA GLU A 90 -5.74 23.86 -10.58
C GLU A 90 -4.38 23.21 -10.85
N GLU A 91 -3.54 23.02 -9.82
CA GLU A 91 -2.25 22.33 -9.95
C GLU A 91 -2.34 20.87 -10.43
N PHE A 92 -3.47 20.19 -10.24
CA PHE A 92 -3.67 18.81 -10.69
C PHE A 92 -4.13 18.73 -12.16
N LEU A 93 -4.74 19.80 -12.67
CA LEU A 93 -5.30 19.86 -14.02
C LEU A 93 -4.31 20.44 -15.05
N ASP A 94 -3.26 21.11 -14.59
CA ASP A 94 -2.09 21.54 -15.39
C ASP A 94 -1.02 20.42 -15.52
#